data_AF-A0A946CZD1-F1
#
_entry.id   AF-A0A946CZD1-F1
#
_cell.length_a   1.000
_cell.length_b   1.000
_cell.length_c   1.000
_cell.angle_alpha   90.00
_cell.angle_beta   90.00
_cell.angle_gamma   90.00
#
_symmetry.space_group_name_H-M   'P 1'
#
loop_
_entity.id
_entity.type
_entity.pdbx_description
1 polymer ?
#
loop_
_entity_poly.entity_id
_entity_poly.type
_entity_poly.pdbx_seq_one_letter_code
_entity_poly.pdbx_strand_id
1 'polypeptide(L)'
;MDEYRGVVIRLLRDDNEGDRHQRFVIRQANGETILVAHNIDIAPRLNDLYFGAPLVIYGKYEWNDLGGIVHWTHHDPNGSHRNGWIDFNGRRYQ
;
A
#
# COMPACT_ATOMS: atom_id res chain seq x y z
N MET A 1 12.39 1.28 4.50
CA MET A 1 11.79 0.84 3.23
C MET A 1 11.99 -0.64 3.21
N ASP A 2 10.89 -1.36 3.37
CA ASP A 2 10.88 -2.76 3.73
C ASP A 2 9.80 -3.46 2.91
N GLU A 3 9.94 -4.78 2.76
CA GLU A 3 9.03 -5.60 1.96
C GLU A 3 7.98 -6.26 2.84
N TYR A 4 6.70 -6.12 2.47
CA TYR A 4 5.55 -6.71 3.15
C TYR A 4 4.82 -7.63 2.19
N ARG A 5 4.60 -8.88 2.61
CA ARG A 5 3.86 -9.88 1.84
C ARG A 5 2.60 -10.26 2.59
N GLY A 6 1.46 -10.23 1.91
CA GLY A 6 0.20 -10.57 2.54
C GLY A 6 -0.95 -10.72 1.56
N VAL A 7 -2.12 -11.00 2.13
CA VAL A 7 -3.38 -11.09 1.41
C VAL A 7 -4.30 -9.95 1.82
N VAL A 8 -5.02 -9.36 0.87
CA VAL A 8 -6.01 -8.32 1.16
C VAL A 8 -7.14 -8.92 1.99
N ILE A 9 -7.38 -8.36 3.18
CA ILE A 9 -8.47 -8.77 4.08
C ILE A 9 -9.56 -7.71 4.20
N ARG A 10 -9.34 -6.49 3.68
CA ARG A 10 -10.36 -5.44 3.65
C ARG A 10 -10.06 -4.42 2.57
N LEU A 11 -11.06 -4.09 1.76
CA LEU A 11 -11.03 -2.93 0.87
C LEU A 11 -11.72 -1.76 1.59
N LEU A 12 -11.08 -0.60 1.61
CA LEU A 12 -11.64 0.62 2.20
C LEU A 12 -12.00 1.61 1.10
N ARG A 13 -12.81 2.60 1.43
CA ARG A 13 -13.04 3.73 0.53
C ARG A 13 -11.74 4.50 0.34
N ASP A 14 -11.51 4.93 -0.89
CA ASP A 14 -10.43 5.85 -1.21
C ASP A 14 -10.53 7.07 -0.29
N ASP A 15 -9.39 7.49 0.23
CA ASP A 15 -9.24 8.76 0.90
C ASP A 15 -9.13 9.85 -0.16
N ASN A 16 -9.95 10.88 -0.05
CA ASN A 16 -9.98 11.99 -1.01
C ASN A 16 -9.74 13.35 -0.33
N GLU A 17 -9.33 13.35 0.94
CA GLU A 17 -8.95 14.57 1.65
C GLU A 17 -7.44 14.80 1.51
N GLY A 18 -7.05 15.91 0.88
CA GLY A 18 -5.65 16.16 0.52
C GLY A 18 -5.21 15.29 -0.65
N ASP A 19 -4.00 14.72 -0.57
CA ASP A 19 -3.51 13.74 -1.55
C ASP A 19 -4.38 12.49 -1.49
N ARG A 20 -4.87 12.04 -2.63
CA ARG A 20 -5.78 10.91 -2.74
C ARG A 20 -5.06 9.61 -2.50
N HIS A 21 -5.64 8.74 -1.67
CA HIS A 21 -5.07 7.43 -1.36
C HIS A 21 -6.08 6.30 -1.55
N GLN A 22 -5.70 5.26 -2.29
CA GLN A 22 -6.39 3.98 -2.20
C GLN A 22 -5.99 3.29 -0.89
N ARG A 23 -6.98 2.87 -0.11
CA ARG A 23 -6.76 2.24 1.20
C ARG A 23 -7.27 0.82 1.25
N PHE A 24 -6.48 -0.08 1.82
CA PHE A 24 -6.87 -1.47 2.07
C PHE A 24 -6.04 -2.06 3.20
N VAL A 25 -6.51 -3.15 3.78
CA VAL A 25 -5.80 -3.86 4.86
C VAL A 25 -5.30 -5.19 4.34
N ILE A 26 -4.04 -5.50 4.59
CA ILE A 26 -3.48 -6.83 4.36
C ILE A 26 -3.26 -7.58 5.66
N ARG A 27 -3.27 -8.90 5.58
CA ARG A 27 -2.79 -9.80 6.65
C ARG A 27 -1.55 -10.53 6.17
N GLN A 28 -0.48 -10.45 6.96
CA GLN A 28 0.77 -11.15 6.72
C GLN A 28 0.70 -12.60 7.24
N ALA A 29 1.68 -13.42 6.86
CA ALA A 29 1.74 -14.84 7.25
C ALA A 29 1.89 -15.04 8.77
N ASN A 30 2.51 -14.08 9.48
CA ASN A 30 2.65 -14.10 10.94
C ASN A 30 1.37 -13.65 11.68
N GLY A 31 0.30 -13.29 10.95
CA GLY A 31 -0.97 -12.84 11.51
C GLY A 31 -1.09 -11.33 11.72
N GLU A 32 0.00 -10.57 11.57
CA GLU A 32 -0.05 -9.11 11.66
C GLU A 32 -0.90 -8.51 10.55
N THR A 33 -1.60 -7.43 10.87
CA THR A 33 -2.39 -6.66 9.92
C THR A 33 -1.75 -5.30 9.68
N ILE A 34 -1.79 -4.87 8.42
CA ILE A 34 -1.21 -3.60 7.99
C ILE A 34 -2.25 -2.85 7.16
N LEU A 35 -2.49 -1.59 7.52
CA LEU A 35 -3.19 -0.65 6.65
C LEU A 35 -2.22 -0.19 5.56
N VAL A 36 -2.66 -0.19 4.31
CA VAL A 36 -1.89 0.28 3.17
C VAL A 36 -2.57 1.54 2.65
N ALA A 37 -1.80 2.61 2.48
CA ALA A 37 -2.25 3.85 1.88
C ALA A 37 -1.40 4.12 0.63
N HIS A 38 -1.96 3.81 -0.54
CA HIS A 38 -1.30 3.99 -1.83
C HIS A 38 -1.74 5.32 -2.45
N ASN A 39 -0.81 6.27 -2.59
CA ASN A 39 -1.11 7.58 -3.16
C ASN A 39 -1.44 7.43 -4.66
N ILE A 40 -2.69 7.71 -5.01
CA ILE A 40 -3.22 7.55 -6.37
C ILE A 40 -3.18 8.83 -7.21
N ASP A 41 -2.63 9.91 -6.67
CA ASP A 41 -2.31 11.11 -7.46
C ASP A 41 -1.01 10.94 -8.26
N ILE A 42 -0.07 10.14 -7.73
CA ILE A 42 1.27 9.98 -8.29
C ILE A 42 1.59 8.55 -8.75
N ALA A 43 0.74 7.58 -8.42
CA ALA A 43 0.81 6.21 -8.93
C ALA A 43 -0.56 5.70 -9.37
N PRO A 44 -0.66 4.72 -10.30
CA PRO A 44 -1.94 4.21 -10.75
C PRO A 44 -2.68 3.46 -9.64
N ARG A 45 -3.97 3.77 -9.44
CA ARG A 45 -4.87 2.98 -8.58
C ARG A 45 -4.93 1.51 -9.03
N LEU A 46 -4.93 0.58 -8.06
CA LEU A 46 -5.15 -0.84 -8.32
C LEU A 46 -6.65 -1.11 -8.50
N ASN A 47 -7.16 -0.89 -9.71
CA ASN A 47 -8.60 -0.99 -10.00
C ASN A 47 -9.16 -2.41 -9.88
N ASP A 48 -8.35 -3.41 -10.19
CA ASP A 48 -8.75 -4.83 -10.14
C ASP A 48 -8.44 -5.48 -8.78
N LEU A 49 -8.10 -4.70 -7.75
CA LEU A 49 -7.79 -5.22 -6.42
C LEU A 49 -9.06 -5.82 -5.77
N TYR A 50 -8.93 -7.04 -5.24
CA TYR A 50 -10.05 -7.79 -4.66
C TYR A 50 -9.71 -8.37 -3.28
N PHE A 51 -10.73 -8.72 -2.50
CA PHE A 51 -10.56 -9.41 -1.21
C PHE A 51 -9.92 -10.79 -1.42
N GLY A 52 -8.89 -11.10 -0.64
CA GLY A 52 -8.11 -12.34 -0.75
C GLY A 52 -6.97 -12.27 -1.76
N ALA A 53 -6.81 -11.16 -2.49
CA ALA A 53 -5.71 -10.98 -3.43
C ALA A 53 -4.35 -11.08 -2.70
N PRO A 54 -3.43 -11.96 -3.15
CA PRO A 54 -2.04 -11.93 -2.70
C PRO A 54 -1.31 -10.78 -3.38
N LEU A 55 -0.46 -10.08 -2.62
CA LEU A 55 0.38 -9.02 -3.15
C LEU A 55 1.67 -8.84 -2.34
N VAL A 56 2.62 -8.13 -2.94
CA VAL A 56 3.88 -7.74 -2.30
C VAL A 56 3.98 -6.22 -2.33
N ILE A 57 4.36 -5.62 -1.22
CA ILE A 57 4.50 -4.17 -1.07
C ILE A 57 5.94 -3.89 -0.69
N TYR A 58 6.54 -2.90 -1.34
CA TYR A 58 7.76 -2.28 -0.85
C TYR A 58 7.45 -0.83 -0.49
N GLY A 59 7.55 -0.51 0.79
CA GLY A 59 7.10 0.78 1.31
C GLY A 59 7.73 1.13 2.64
N LYS A 60 7.30 2.26 3.20
CA LYS A 60 7.73 2.70 4.53
C LYS A 60 6.60 2.42 5.51
N TYR A 61 6.91 1.71 6.59
CA TYR A 61 6.01 1.55 7.71
C TYR A 61 6.09 2.74 8.66
N GLU A 62 4.94 3.21 9.07
CA GLU A 62 4.75 4.24 10.08
C GLU A 62 3.72 3.73 11.09
N TRP A 63 4.01 3.94 12.37
CA TRP A 63 3.14 3.51 13.46
C TRP A 63 2.42 4.72 14.06
N ASN A 64 1.13 4.59 14.31
CA ASN A 64 0.35 5.54 15.12
C ASN A 64 -0.60 4.80 16.07
N ASP A 65 -1.35 5.56 16.87
CA ASP A 65 -2.29 5.02 17.87
C ASP A 65 -3.43 4.16 17.26
N LEU A 66 -3.63 4.23 15.94
CA LEU A 66 -4.61 3.44 15.19
C LEU A 66 -4.01 2.18 14.54
N GLY A 67 -2.69 1.99 14.63
CA GLY A 67 -1.96 0.82 14.15
C GLY A 67 -0.84 1.14 13.16
N GLY A 68 -0.34 0.09 12.49
CA GLY A 68 0.70 0.19 11.48
C GLY A 68 0.16 0.54 10.10
N ILE A 69 0.74 1.56 9.47
CA ILE A 69 0.41 1.96 8.10
C ILE A 69 1.64 1.88 7.22
N VAL A 70 1.50 1.29 6.03
CA VAL A 70 2.50 1.33 4.98
C VAL A 70 2.10 2.38 3.94
N HIS A 71 2.98 3.36 3.78
CA HIS A 71 2.92 4.45 2.79
C HIS A 71 4.16 4.39 1.88
N TRP A 72 4.35 5.42 1.05
CA TRP A 72 5.49 5.52 0.13
C TRP A 72 5.57 4.32 -0.82
N THR A 73 4.43 3.86 -1.32
CA THR A 73 4.32 2.73 -2.26
C THR A 73 4.37 3.19 -3.72
N HIS A 74 5.13 4.25 -3.98
CA HIS A 74 5.26 4.94 -5.26
C HIS A 74 6.68 5.50 -5.44
N HIS A 75 6.98 6.00 -6.64
CA HIS A 75 8.18 6.79 -6.89
C HIS A 75 8.19 8.07 -6.06
N ASP A 76 9.30 8.41 -5.41
CA ASP A 76 9.46 9.72 -4.78
C ASP A 76 9.66 10.78 -5.89
N PRO A 77 8.73 11.74 -6.08
CA PRO A 77 8.84 12.74 -7.12
C PRO A 77 10.09 13.63 -6.98
N ASN A 78 10.59 13.79 -5.76
CA ASN A 78 11.73 14.65 -5.45
C ASN A 78 13.06 13.87 -5.34
N GLY A 79 13.03 12.55 -5.43
CA GLY A 79 14.21 11.68 -5.35
C GLY A 79 14.99 11.75 -4.02
N SER A 80 14.37 12.29 -2.98
CA SER A 80 14.94 12.44 -1.64
C SER A 80 14.94 11.14 -0.84
N HIS A 81 14.03 10.21 -1.16
CA HIS A 81 13.84 8.91 -0.55
C HIS A 81 13.85 7.78 -1.59
N ARG A 82 14.09 6.55 -1.11
CA ARG A 82 13.98 5.35 -1.96
C ARG A 82 12.53 5.15 -2.40
N ASN A 83 12.34 4.87 -3.69
CA ASN A 83 11.04 4.54 -4.27
C ASN A 83 10.41 3.29 -3.64
N GLY A 84 9.09 3.28 -3.53
CA GLY A 84 8.31 2.09 -3.22
C GLY A 84 7.42 1.65 -4.38
N TRP A 85 6.71 0.56 -4.16
CA TRP A 85 5.85 -0.06 -5.16
C TRP A 85 4.89 -1.08 -4.54
N ILE A 86 3.85 -1.45 -5.29
CA ILE A 86 2.98 -2.60 -5.03
C ILE A 86 3.07 -3.54 -6.23
N ASP A 87 3.32 -4.82 -5.99
CA ASP A 87 3.27 -5.88 -6.99
C ASP A 87 2.00 -6.70 -6.77
N PHE A 88 1.11 -6.65 -7.75
CA PHE A 88 -0.17 -7.34 -7.75
C PHE A 88 -0.40 -7.95 -9.14
N ASN A 89 -0.68 -9.26 -9.18
CA ASN A 89 -0.88 -10.02 -10.42
C ASN A 89 0.25 -9.87 -11.46
N GLY A 90 1.50 -9.78 -11.00
CA GLY A 90 2.67 -9.63 -11.86
C GLY A 90 2.81 -8.24 -12.49
N ARG A 91 2.01 -7.26 -12.03
CA ARG A 91 2.10 -5.86 -12.41
C ARG A 91 2.60 -5.04 -11.22
N ARG A 92 3.60 -4.20 -11.49
CA ARG A 92 4.10 -3.21 -10.54
C ARG A 92 3.36 -1.88 -10.67
N TYR A 93 2.93 -1.35 -9.53
CA TYR A 93 2.28 -0.04 -9.35
C TYR A 93 3.21 0.83 -8.52
N GLN A 94 3.61 1.98 -9.07
CA GLN A 94 4.52 2.95 -8.44
C GLN A 94 4.43 4.31 -9.11
#